data_AF-A0A1Y2D1B0-F1
#
_entry.id   AF-A0A1Y2D1B0-F1
#
_cell.length_a   1.000
_cell.length_b   1.000
_cell.length_c   1.000
_cell.angle_alpha   90.00
_cell.angle_beta   90.00
_cell.angle_gamma   90.00
#
_symmetry.space_group_name_H-M   'P 1'
#
loop_
_entity.id
_entity.type
_entity.pdbx_description
1 polymer ?
#
loop_
_entity_poly.entity_id
_entity_poly.type
_entity_poly.pdbx_seq_one_letter_code
_entity_poly.pdbx_strand_id
1 'polypeptide(L)'
;MSAFSANLPGTPAYWGQRAEELDAIMQQKQPATVWFTHSAAANHWEDLSRLMPEGLMSSTKWAAQASRNPHIVDWLFSQNTNVLDLEWTWHRYEYQHGTTVIHAHGFGAAKNDPGLFKLAALAYKAYRLGSADGNVEEPDLPEEEMEQIHLQGVWAEELLVWYADTMINECNPRTAEKRADKAGVYRILISVLFHSPSF
;
A
#
# COMPACT_ATOMS: atom_id res chain seq x y z
N MET A 1 12.59 14.20 28.34
CA MET A 1 11.24 13.60 28.26
C MET A 1 11.28 12.26 28.98
N SER A 2 10.26 11.89 29.78
CA SER A 2 10.28 10.61 30.49
C SER A 2 9.98 9.47 29.51
N ALA A 3 10.54 8.26 29.75
CA ALA A 3 10.31 7.10 28.89
C ALA A 3 8.81 6.76 28.70
N PHE A 4 7.96 7.13 29.65
CA PHE A 4 6.51 6.93 29.58
C PHE A 4 5.80 7.86 28.60
N SER A 5 6.32 9.06 28.33
CA SER A 5 5.70 9.97 27.36
C SER A 5 5.98 9.60 25.90
N ALA A 6 7.02 8.80 25.64
CA ALA A 6 7.39 8.38 24.28
C ALA A 6 6.45 7.32 23.70
N ASN A 7 5.85 6.49 24.56
CA ASN A 7 4.97 5.38 24.15
C ASN A 7 3.50 5.77 24.02
N LEU A 8 3.15 7.03 24.27
CA LEU A 8 1.76 7.50 24.15
C LEU A 8 1.39 7.64 22.67
N PRO A 9 0.42 6.85 22.15
CA PRO A 9 -0.01 6.95 20.77
C PRO A 9 -0.43 8.38 20.43
N GLY A 10 -0.02 8.86 19.25
CA GLY A 10 -0.35 10.21 18.78
C GLY A 10 0.64 11.31 19.19
N THR A 11 1.60 11.04 20.08
CA THR A 11 2.65 12.02 20.42
C THR A 11 3.73 12.11 19.34
N PRO A 12 4.45 13.25 19.22
CA PRO A 12 5.58 13.36 18.28
C PRO A 12 6.65 12.29 18.50
N ALA A 13 6.92 11.93 19.76
CA ALA A 13 7.90 10.90 20.10
C ALA A 13 7.46 9.50 19.64
N TYR A 14 6.18 9.16 19.84
CA TYR A 14 5.61 7.92 19.32
C TYR A 14 5.70 7.85 17.79
N TRP A 15 5.38 8.95 17.10
CA TRP A 15 5.47 9.00 15.64
C TRP A 15 6.90 8.93 15.12
N GLY A 16 7.86 9.54 15.83
CA GLY A 16 9.29 9.39 15.54
C GLY A 16 9.72 7.93 15.60
N GLN A 17 9.36 7.23 16.67
CA GLN A 17 9.67 5.80 16.81
C GLN A 17 9.00 4.95 15.72
N ARG A 18 7.73 5.22 15.39
CA ARG A 18 7.03 4.49 14.32
C ARG A 18 7.67 4.71 12.95
N ALA A 19 8.19 5.91 12.69
CA ALA A 19 8.93 6.18 11.45
C ALA A 19 10.26 5.42 11.41
N GLU A 20 11.03 5.42 12.51
CA GLU A 20 12.29 4.65 12.60
C GLU A 20 12.07 3.15 12.41
N GLU A 21 11.02 2.59 13.01
CA GLU A 21 10.63 1.19 12.82
C GLU A 21 10.28 0.89 11.36
N LEU A 22 9.62 1.83 10.69
CA LEU A 22 9.22 1.69 9.30
C LEU A 22 10.43 1.68 8.36
N ASP A 23 11.38 2.59 8.59
CA ASP A 23 12.64 2.64 7.85
C ASP A 23 13.42 1.34 8.02
N ALA A 24 13.49 0.81 9.26
CA ALA A 24 14.15 -0.46 9.53
C ALA A 24 13.48 -1.64 8.80
N ILE A 25 12.14 -1.67 8.74
CA ILE A 25 11.39 -2.68 7.98
C ILE A 25 11.72 -2.59 6.49
N MET A 26 11.69 -1.40 5.90
CA MET A 26 11.99 -1.22 4.47
C MET A 26 13.42 -1.64 4.13
N GLN A 27 14.39 -1.33 5.01
CA GLN A 27 15.78 -1.75 4.85
C GLN A 27 15.95 -3.27 4.92
N GLN A 28 15.20 -3.95 5.80
CA GLN A 28 15.32 -5.39 6.00
C GLN A 28 14.55 -6.22 4.97
N LYS A 29 13.34 -5.79 4.59
CA LYS A 29 12.34 -6.64 3.91
C LYS A 29 12.06 -6.28 2.45
N GLN A 30 12.75 -5.29 1.88
CA GLN A 30 12.53 -4.69 0.55
C GLN A 30 11.48 -3.56 0.53
N PRO A 31 11.51 -2.66 -0.47
CA PRO A 31 10.52 -1.59 -0.62
C PRO A 31 9.08 -2.13 -0.75
N ALA A 32 8.10 -1.30 -0.39
CA ALA A 32 6.70 -1.65 -0.53
C ALA A 32 6.27 -1.75 -2.00
N THR A 33 5.52 -2.80 -2.34
CA THR A 33 4.92 -3.00 -3.67
C THR A 33 3.63 -2.21 -3.81
N VAL A 34 2.83 -2.13 -2.74
CA VAL A 34 1.48 -1.58 -2.78
C VAL A 34 1.27 -0.56 -1.67
N TRP A 35 0.57 0.51 -1.98
CA TRP A 35 0.01 1.45 -1.01
C TRP A 35 -1.50 1.36 -1.08
N PHE A 36 -2.16 1.28 0.07
CA PHE A 36 -3.60 1.13 0.14
C PHE A 36 -4.19 2.04 1.20
N THR A 37 -5.40 2.49 0.91
CA THR A 37 -6.29 3.06 1.92
C THR A 37 -7.52 2.18 1.99
N HIS A 38 -7.70 1.51 3.12
CA HIS A 38 -8.93 0.78 3.41
C HIS A 38 -9.81 1.67 4.27
N SER A 39 -11.01 1.98 3.81
CA SER A 39 -11.92 2.86 4.53
C SER A 39 -13.32 2.26 4.59
N ALA A 40 -14.04 2.55 5.67
CA ALA A 40 -15.45 2.23 5.79
C ALA A 40 -16.27 3.29 5.02
N ALA A 41 -16.27 3.21 3.69
CA ALA A 41 -16.95 4.19 2.86
C ALA A 41 -18.45 4.27 3.18
N ALA A 42 -18.93 5.47 3.50
CA ALA A 42 -20.34 5.84 3.62
C ALA A 42 -21.19 5.04 4.63
N ASN A 43 -20.60 4.44 5.68
CA ASN A 43 -21.33 3.66 6.71
C ASN A 43 -22.01 2.37 6.20
N HIS A 44 -21.72 1.91 4.98
CA HIS A 44 -22.34 0.72 4.39
C HIS A 44 -21.64 -0.59 4.79
N TRP A 45 -21.22 -0.72 6.05
CA TRP A 45 -20.64 -1.95 6.56
C TRP A 45 -21.66 -2.73 7.37
N GLU A 46 -22.38 -3.62 6.69
CA GLU A 46 -23.36 -4.51 7.30
C GLU A 46 -22.72 -5.43 8.34
N ASP A 47 -21.53 -5.97 8.06
CA ASP A 47 -20.83 -6.85 9.00
C ASP A 47 -20.48 -6.11 10.29
N LEU A 48 -19.93 -4.90 10.19
CA LEU A 48 -19.66 -4.08 11.36
C LEU A 48 -20.96 -3.71 12.09
N SER A 49 -22.02 -3.39 11.35
CA SER A 49 -23.33 -3.08 11.93
C SER A 49 -23.93 -4.27 12.70
N ARG A 50 -23.74 -5.51 12.22
CA ARG A 50 -24.16 -6.73 12.92
C ARG A 50 -23.38 -7.00 14.20
N LEU A 51 -22.11 -6.58 14.26
CA LEU A 51 -21.25 -6.71 15.43
C LEU A 51 -21.52 -5.63 16.48
N MET A 52 -22.15 -4.52 16.10
CA MET A 52 -22.47 -3.43 17.03
C MET A 52 -23.66 -3.81 17.94
N PRO A 53 -23.64 -3.39 19.22
CA PRO A 53 -24.70 -3.72 20.18
C PRO A 53 -26.12 -3.32 19.76
N GLU A 54 -26.26 -2.28 18.93
CA GLU A 54 -27.56 -1.73 18.47
C GLU A 54 -27.92 -2.14 17.02
N GLY A 55 -27.11 -2.98 16.36
CA GLY A 55 -27.42 -3.55 15.05
C GLY A 55 -27.37 -2.56 13.88
N LEU A 56 -28.17 -2.83 12.83
CA LEU A 56 -28.35 -1.97 11.65
C LEU A 56 -29.02 -0.65 12.05
N MET A 57 -28.32 0.46 11.83
CA MET A 57 -28.75 1.80 12.25
C MET A 57 -28.71 2.82 11.11
N SER A 58 -29.36 3.96 11.31
CA SER A 58 -29.18 5.13 10.45
C SER A 58 -27.73 5.65 10.51
N SER A 59 -27.26 6.23 9.41
CA SER A 59 -25.88 6.75 9.25
C SER A 59 -25.44 7.72 10.37
N THR A 60 -26.36 8.50 10.93
CA THR A 60 -26.09 9.44 12.04
C THR A 60 -25.82 8.78 13.39
N LYS A 61 -26.46 7.63 13.69
CA LYS A 61 -26.23 6.92 14.96
C LYS A 61 -25.01 6.02 14.92
N TRP A 62 -24.65 5.57 13.71
CA TRP A 62 -23.46 4.77 13.46
C TRP A 62 -22.23 5.41 14.12
N ALA A 63 -22.03 6.72 13.90
CA ALA A 63 -20.87 7.48 14.36
C ALA A 63 -20.56 7.30 15.82
N ALA A 64 -21.59 7.47 16.62
CA ALA A 64 -21.49 7.41 18.06
C ALA A 64 -21.15 5.99 18.52
N GLN A 65 -21.71 4.96 17.87
CA GLN A 65 -21.49 3.57 18.29
C GLN A 65 -20.08 3.09 17.99
N ALA A 66 -19.54 3.34 16.80
CA ALA A 66 -18.17 2.94 16.51
C ALA A 66 -17.14 3.68 17.37
N SER A 67 -17.33 4.97 17.59
CA SER A 67 -16.47 5.75 18.51
C SER A 67 -16.57 5.26 19.96
N ARG A 68 -17.72 4.70 20.37
CA ARG A 68 -17.89 4.07 21.69
C ARG A 68 -17.34 2.64 21.76
N ASN A 69 -17.23 1.96 20.62
CA ASN A 69 -16.78 0.58 20.53
C ASN A 69 -15.57 0.44 19.58
N PRO A 70 -14.48 1.20 19.79
CA PRO A 70 -13.34 1.21 18.86
C PRO A 70 -12.66 -0.16 18.74
N HIS A 71 -12.69 -0.98 19.79
CA HIS A 71 -12.13 -2.33 19.79
C HIS A 71 -12.81 -3.28 18.77
N ILE A 72 -14.12 -3.13 18.52
CA ILE A 72 -14.85 -3.94 17.52
C ILE A 72 -14.45 -3.47 16.11
N VAL A 73 -14.37 -2.16 15.94
CA VAL A 73 -13.96 -1.52 14.68
C VAL A 73 -12.54 -1.95 14.32
N ASP A 74 -11.59 -1.80 15.24
CA ASP A 74 -10.20 -2.20 15.09
C ASP A 74 -10.07 -3.69 14.78
N TRP A 75 -10.80 -4.55 15.51
CA TRP A 75 -10.78 -5.99 15.25
C TRP A 75 -11.24 -6.31 13.83
N LEU A 76 -12.37 -5.77 13.38
CA LEU A 76 -12.86 -6.04 12.03
C LEU A 76 -11.90 -5.51 10.96
N PHE A 77 -11.35 -4.31 11.15
CA PHE A 77 -10.33 -3.75 10.26
C PHE A 77 -9.06 -4.59 10.21
N SER A 78 -8.64 -5.19 11.33
CA SER A 78 -7.49 -6.10 11.36
C SER A 78 -7.74 -7.38 10.56
N GLN A 79 -8.98 -7.89 10.54
CA GLN A 79 -9.33 -9.06 9.73
C GLN A 79 -9.30 -8.73 8.24
N ASN A 80 -9.82 -7.54 7.87
CA ASN A 80 -9.98 -7.15 6.46
C ASN A 80 -8.68 -6.63 5.81
N THR A 81 -7.71 -6.16 6.58
CA THR A 81 -6.40 -5.72 6.05
C THR A 81 -5.49 -6.88 5.65
N ASN A 82 -5.80 -8.11 6.08
CA ASN A 82 -5.04 -9.32 5.72
C ASN A 82 -5.39 -9.93 4.34
N VAL A 83 -6.27 -9.30 3.55
CA VAL A 83 -6.81 -9.88 2.31
C VAL A 83 -5.92 -9.71 1.08
N LEU A 84 -4.85 -8.91 1.17
CA LEU A 84 -4.01 -8.53 0.02
C LEU A 84 -2.87 -9.53 -0.33
N ASP A 85 -2.84 -10.73 0.27
CA ASP A 85 -1.77 -11.74 0.08
C ASP A 85 -0.35 -11.15 0.07
N LEU A 86 -0.10 -10.27 1.03
CA LEU A 86 1.15 -9.55 1.20
C LEU A 86 2.14 -10.39 2.04
N GLU A 87 3.44 -10.28 1.73
CA GLU A 87 4.52 -10.93 2.46
C GLU A 87 4.77 -10.24 3.80
N TRP A 88 4.72 -8.91 3.78
CA TRP A 88 4.72 -8.08 4.97
C TRP A 88 3.83 -6.87 4.73
N THR A 89 3.24 -6.38 5.81
CA THR A 89 2.38 -5.20 5.79
C THR A 89 2.74 -4.30 6.95
N TRP A 90 2.55 -3.01 6.73
CA TRP A 90 2.52 -2.01 7.77
C TRP A 90 1.32 -1.12 7.53
N HIS A 91 0.55 -0.83 8.57
CA HIS A 91 -0.59 0.07 8.47
C HIS A 91 -0.83 0.80 9.77
N ARG A 92 -1.48 1.96 9.65
CA ARG A 92 -2.00 2.75 10.77
C ARG A 92 -3.48 3.02 10.59
N TYR A 93 -4.18 3.06 11.71
CA TYR A 93 -5.58 3.47 11.76
C TYR A 93 -5.66 4.96 12.06
N GLU A 94 -6.41 5.68 11.23
CA GLU A 94 -6.72 7.09 11.38
C GLU A 94 -8.23 7.24 11.57
N TYR A 95 -8.59 7.78 12.73
CA TYR A 95 -9.97 8.11 13.06
C TYR A 95 -10.22 9.57 12.70
N GLN A 96 -11.00 9.81 11.64
CA GLN A 96 -11.34 11.17 11.25
C GLN A 96 -12.34 11.78 12.24
N HIS A 97 -12.09 13.02 12.69
CA HIS A 97 -13.00 13.71 13.60
C HIS A 97 -14.27 14.16 12.86
N GLY A 98 -15.45 13.83 13.40
CA GLY A 98 -16.75 14.26 12.86
C GLY A 98 -17.30 13.39 11.73
N THR A 99 -16.47 12.52 11.14
CA THR A 99 -16.93 11.41 10.31
C THR A 99 -16.62 10.09 11.00
N THR A 100 -17.43 9.10 10.67
CA THR A 100 -17.41 7.75 11.23
C THR A 100 -16.34 6.86 10.63
N VAL A 101 -15.58 7.42 9.71
CA VAL A 101 -14.76 6.65 8.80
C VAL A 101 -13.39 6.51 9.45
N ILE A 102 -13.17 5.34 10.01
CA ILE A 102 -11.81 4.85 10.24
C ILE A 102 -11.20 4.54 8.86
N HIS A 103 -9.98 5.04 8.69
CA HIS A 103 -9.14 4.76 7.54
C HIS A 103 -7.95 3.95 8.02
N ALA A 104 -7.67 2.83 7.37
CA ALA A 104 -6.38 2.18 7.48
C ALA A 104 -5.54 2.63 6.30
N HIS A 105 -4.52 3.44 6.57
CA HIS A 105 -3.48 3.77 5.62
C HIS A 105 -2.35 2.78 5.81
N GLY A 106 -2.00 2.06 4.76
CA GLY A 106 -0.98 1.05 4.85
C GLY A 106 -0.28 0.82 3.53
N PHE A 107 0.75 0.00 3.63
CA PHE A 107 1.50 -0.48 2.50
C PHE A 107 2.14 -1.81 2.84
N GLY A 108 2.63 -2.51 1.83
CA GLY A 108 3.29 -3.79 2.02
C GLY A 108 3.92 -4.31 0.75
N ALA A 109 4.73 -5.36 0.90
CA ALA A 109 5.25 -6.09 -0.24
C ALA A 109 4.30 -7.22 -0.62
N ALA A 110 3.96 -7.32 -1.89
CA ALA A 110 3.18 -8.45 -2.38
C ALA A 110 4.06 -9.69 -2.51
N LYS A 111 3.55 -10.87 -2.16
CA LYS A 111 4.33 -12.11 -2.31
C LYS A 111 4.71 -12.43 -3.76
N ASN A 112 4.01 -11.83 -4.71
CA ASN A 112 4.22 -11.98 -6.15
C ASN A 112 4.89 -10.74 -6.77
N ASP A 113 5.49 -9.85 -5.97
CA ASP A 113 6.24 -8.71 -6.49
C ASP A 113 7.35 -9.22 -7.45
N PRO A 114 7.32 -8.81 -8.74
CA PRO A 114 8.34 -9.22 -9.72
C PRO A 114 9.69 -8.50 -9.51
N GLY A 115 9.83 -7.72 -8.44
CA GLY A 115 10.96 -6.85 -8.18
C GLY A 115 10.75 -5.46 -8.78
N LEU A 116 9.58 -4.84 -8.54
CA LEU A 116 9.19 -3.55 -9.10
C LEU A 116 10.28 -2.49 -8.98
N PHE A 117 10.96 -2.41 -7.83
CA PHE A 117 12.03 -1.45 -7.62
C PHE A 117 13.22 -1.65 -8.58
N LYS A 118 13.63 -2.91 -8.80
CA LYS A 118 14.73 -3.25 -9.72
C LYS A 118 14.32 -3.02 -11.17
N LEU A 119 13.10 -3.41 -11.52
CA LEU A 119 12.54 -3.19 -12.86
C LEU A 119 12.42 -1.70 -13.17
N ALA A 120 11.95 -0.88 -12.23
CA ALA A 120 11.85 0.57 -12.37
C ALA A 120 13.22 1.22 -12.54
N ALA A 121 14.22 0.80 -11.75
CA ALA A 121 15.59 1.28 -11.90
C ALA A 121 16.19 0.92 -13.28
N LEU A 122 15.90 -0.28 -13.78
CA LEU A 122 16.38 -0.77 -15.08
C LEU A 122 15.70 -0.04 -16.24
N ALA A 123 14.38 0.10 -16.20
CA ALA A 123 13.62 0.88 -17.18
C ALA A 123 14.07 2.35 -17.21
N TYR A 124 14.29 2.96 -16.04
CA TYR A 124 14.81 4.31 -15.94
C TYR A 124 16.24 4.44 -16.52
N LYS A 125 17.12 3.48 -16.21
CA LYS A 125 18.48 3.44 -16.76
C LYS A 125 18.46 3.36 -18.29
N ALA A 126 17.62 2.49 -18.87
CA ALA A 126 17.48 2.37 -20.32
C ALA A 126 16.88 3.62 -20.96
N TYR A 127 15.87 4.23 -20.33
CA TYR A 127 15.31 5.51 -20.79
C TYR A 127 16.37 6.60 -20.83
N ARG A 128 17.23 6.69 -19.79
CA ARG A 128 18.33 7.66 -19.73
C ARG A 128 19.38 7.46 -20.81
N LEU A 129 19.65 6.21 -21.20
CA LEU A 129 20.55 5.89 -22.31
C LEU A 129 19.98 6.26 -23.68
N GLY A 130 18.66 6.09 -23.88
CA GLY A 130 18.00 6.38 -25.15
C GLY A 130 17.52 7.83 -25.31
N SER A 131 17.48 8.60 -24.21
CA SER A 131 17.02 9.99 -24.21
C SER A 131 18.14 10.92 -24.64
N ALA A 132 17.97 11.59 -25.79
CA ALA A 132 18.88 12.62 -26.31
C ALA A 132 18.88 13.94 -25.50
N ASP A 133 18.46 13.91 -24.23
CA ASP A 133 18.58 15.06 -23.34
C ASP A 133 20.07 15.29 -23.08
N GLY A 134 20.66 16.25 -23.80
CA GLY A 134 22.11 16.53 -23.87
C GLY A 134 22.81 16.98 -22.58
N ASN A 135 22.27 16.64 -21.41
CA ASN A 135 22.84 16.85 -20.08
C ASN A 135 23.25 15.54 -19.39
N VAL A 136 23.22 14.40 -20.10
CA VAL A 136 23.70 13.12 -19.58
C VAL A 136 25.01 12.80 -20.28
N GLU A 137 26.10 12.69 -19.52
CA GLU A 137 27.32 12.11 -20.04
C GLU A 137 26.99 10.71 -20.57
N GLU A 138 27.26 10.47 -21.85
CA GLU A 138 27.16 9.13 -22.41
C GLU A 138 28.05 8.22 -21.55
N PRO A 139 27.49 7.15 -20.98
CA PRO A 139 28.27 6.26 -20.16
C PRO A 139 29.36 5.61 -21.02
N ASP A 140 30.58 5.55 -20.49
CA ASP A 140 31.73 4.89 -21.10
C ASP A 140 31.55 3.36 -21.04
N LEU A 141 30.59 2.86 -21.83
CA LEU A 141 30.22 1.47 -21.94
C LEU A 141 30.30 1.02 -23.40
N PRO A 142 30.67 -0.24 -23.67
CA PRO A 142 30.61 -0.79 -25.02
C PRO A 142 29.20 -0.71 -25.61
N GLU A 143 29.10 -0.47 -26.92
CA GLU A 143 27.83 -0.36 -27.66
C GLU A 143 26.92 -1.59 -27.44
N GLU A 144 27.49 -2.78 -27.41
CA GLU A 144 26.78 -4.03 -27.13
C GLU A 144 26.16 -4.04 -25.72
N GLU A 145 26.86 -3.50 -24.72
CA GLU A 145 26.35 -3.41 -23.35
C GLU A 145 25.23 -2.37 -23.25
N MET A 146 25.33 -1.26 -23.98
CA MET A 146 24.27 -0.26 -24.08
C MET A 146 23.01 -0.83 -24.73
N GLU A 147 23.15 -1.60 -25.82
CA GLU A 147 22.04 -2.27 -26.50
C GLU A 147 21.36 -3.28 -25.56
N GLN A 148 22.13 -4.07 -24.82
CA GLN A 148 21.59 -5.00 -23.82
C GLN A 148 20.80 -4.29 -22.73
N ILE A 149 21.32 -3.18 -22.18
CA ILE A 149 20.60 -2.40 -21.16
C ILE A 149 19.31 -1.83 -21.75
N HIS A 150 19.34 -1.36 -23.00
CA HIS A 150 18.15 -0.84 -23.67
C HIS A 150 17.05 -1.92 -23.80
N LEU A 151 17.39 -3.09 -24.35
CA LEU A 151 16.47 -4.21 -24.50
C LEU A 151 15.90 -4.67 -23.16
N GLN A 152 16.74 -4.79 -22.14
CA GLN A 152 16.32 -5.16 -20.79
C GLN A 152 15.40 -4.12 -20.15
N GLY A 153 15.62 -2.84 -20.41
CA GLY A 153 14.78 -1.77 -19.91
C GLY A 153 13.40 -1.71 -20.57
N VAL A 154 13.32 -1.93 -21.88
CA VAL A 154 12.03 -2.05 -22.60
C VAL A 154 11.21 -3.20 -22.03
N TRP A 155 11.83 -4.37 -21.86
CA TRP A 155 11.18 -5.50 -21.24
C TRP A 155 10.74 -5.21 -19.78
N ALA A 156 11.57 -4.51 -19.01
CA ALA A 156 11.24 -4.14 -17.64
C ALA A 156 10.04 -3.18 -17.59
N GLU A 157 9.95 -2.22 -18.50
CA GLU A 157 8.81 -1.31 -18.64
C GLU A 157 7.51 -2.06 -18.96
N GLU A 158 7.54 -2.97 -19.94
CA GLU A 158 6.38 -3.80 -20.29
C GLU A 158 5.89 -4.61 -19.09
N LEU A 159 6.81 -5.21 -18.33
CA LEU A 159 6.48 -5.99 -17.15
C LEU A 159 5.92 -5.12 -16.01
N LEU A 160 6.46 -3.91 -15.80
CA LEU A 160 5.96 -2.94 -14.82
C LEU A 160 4.51 -2.54 -15.13
N VAL A 161 4.23 -2.19 -16.38
CA VAL A 161 2.89 -1.81 -16.84
C VAL A 161 1.93 -2.97 -16.68
N TRP A 162 2.31 -4.16 -17.14
CA TRP A 162 1.50 -5.36 -17.00
C TRP A 162 1.18 -5.66 -15.52
N TYR A 163 2.18 -5.60 -14.64
CA TYR A 163 1.96 -5.85 -13.22
C TYR A 163 1.07 -4.77 -12.58
N ALA A 164 1.28 -3.50 -12.90
CA ALA A 164 0.43 -2.41 -12.43
C ALA A 164 -1.03 -2.59 -12.86
N ASP A 165 -1.27 -3.02 -14.10
CA ASP A 165 -2.61 -3.34 -14.60
C ASP A 165 -3.25 -4.49 -13.80
N THR A 166 -2.48 -5.53 -13.43
CA THR A 166 -3.02 -6.61 -12.58
C THR A 166 -3.44 -6.10 -11.20
N MET A 167 -2.66 -5.18 -10.63
CA MET A 167 -2.94 -4.58 -9.32
C MET A 167 -4.18 -3.68 -9.34
N ILE A 168 -4.34 -2.86 -10.38
CA ILE A 168 -5.48 -1.95 -10.55
C ILE A 168 -6.78 -2.72 -10.77
N ASN A 169 -6.73 -3.84 -11.52
CA ASN A 169 -7.90 -4.66 -11.80
C ASN A 169 -8.32 -5.59 -10.64
N GLU A 170 -7.73 -5.43 -9.43
CA GLU A 170 -7.90 -6.32 -8.26
C GLU A 170 -7.64 -7.82 -8.54
N CYS A 171 -7.11 -8.12 -9.73
CA CYS A 171 -6.80 -9.44 -10.22
C CYS A 171 -5.37 -9.78 -9.80
N ASN A 172 -5.19 -10.29 -8.58
CA ASN A 172 -3.97 -11.03 -8.29
C ASN A 172 -3.95 -12.25 -9.23
N PRO A 173 -2.98 -12.36 -10.16
CA PRO A 173 -2.99 -13.37 -11.23
C PRO A 173 -2.88 -14.81 -10.71
N ARG A 174 -2.58 -15.01 -9.42
CA ARG A 174 -2.63 -16.33 -8.76
C ARG A 174 -3.94 -16.64 -8.03
N THR A 175 -4.80 -15.65 -7.77
CA THR A 175 -6.02 -15.83 -6.95
C THR A 175 -7.31 -15.48 -7.68
N ALA A 176 -7.26 -15.16 -8.99
CA ALA A 176 -8.46 -14.93 -9.79
C ALA A 176 -9.48 -16.09 -9.67
N GLU A 177 -9.00 -17.33 -9.53
CA GLU A 177 -9.85 -18.51 -9.31
C GLU A 177 -10.31 -18.72 -7.85
N LYS A 178 -9.66 -18.07 -6.86
CA LYS A 178 -9.90 -18.33 -5.41
C LYS A 178 -10.77 -17.27 -4.72
N ARG A 179 -11.14 -16.18 -5.39
CA ARG A 179 -11.86 -15.04 -4.79
C ARG A 179 -13.35 -14.99 -5.11
N ALA A 180 -13.86 -15.84 -6.00
CA ALA A 180 -15.29 -15.86 -6.37
C ALA A 180 -16.22 -16.13 -5.16
N ASP A 181 -15.70 -16.70 -4.08
CA ASP A 181 -16.46 -17.27 -2.98
C ASP A 181 -16.59 -16.30 -1.78
N LYS A 182 -15.85 -15.18 -1.78
CA LYS A 182 -15.77 -14.23 -0.64
C LYS A 182 -16.09 -12.78 -1.01
N ALA A 183 -16.87 -12.57 -2.07
CA ALA A 183 -17.30 -11.26 -2.52
C ALA A 183 -18.33 -10.61 -1.57
N GLY A 184 -17.90 -10.28 -0.35
CA GLY A 184 -18.37 -9.07 0.32
C GLY A 184 -17.67 -7.90 -0.36
N VAL A 185 -18.44 -6.91 -0.82
CA VAL A 185 -17.92 -5.78 -1.60
C VAL A 185 -17.06 -4.88 -0.71
N TYR A 186 -15.79 -5.24 -0.53
CA TYR A 186 -14.79 -4.37 0.07
C TYR A 186 -14.07 -3.63 -1.06
N ARG A 187 -14.46 -2.38 -1.30
CA ARG A 187 -13.69 -1.49 -2.19
C ARG A 187 -12.38 -1.15 -1.49
N ILE A 188 -11.29 -1.81 -1.86
CA ILE A 188 -9.94 -1.40 -1.48
C ILE A 188 -9.46 -0.48 -2.59
N LEU A 189 -9.36 0.82 -2.30
CA LEU A 189 -8.67 1.74 -3.19
C LEU A 189 -7.16 1.45 -3.08
N ILE A 190 -6.65 0.70 -4.05
CA ILE A 190 -5.22 0.48 -4.25
C ILE A 190 -4.71 1.68 -5.05
N SER A 191 -3.80 2.45 -4.46
CA SER A 191 -3.10 3.52 -5.17
C SER A 191 -1.67 3.06 -5.43
N VAL A 192 -1.33 2.84 -6.70
CA VAL A 192 0.05 2.56 -7.11
C VAL A 192 0.75 3.91 -7.31
N LEU A 193 1.52 4.33 -6.31
CA LEU A 193 2.37 5.52 -6.40
C LEU A 193 3.79 5.09 -6.80
N PHE A 194 4.19 5.42 -8.02
CA PHE A 194 5.59 5.35 -8.43
C PHE A 194 6.34 6.51 -7.76
N HIS A 195 7.17 6.21 -6.77
CA HIS A 195 8.03 7.21 -6.15
C HIS A 195 9.22 7.48 -7.10
N SER A 196 9.26 8.68 -7.68
CA SER A 196 10.47 9.16 -8.36
C SER A 196 11.49 9.57 -7.30
N PRO A 197 12.72 9.00 -7.28
CA PRO A 197 13.74 9.46 -6.35
C PRO A 197 14.13 10.87 -6.76
N SER A 198 13.82 11.84 -5.90
CA SER A 198 14.37 13.18 -5.98
C SER A 198 15.82 13.10 -5.52
N PHE A 199 16.76 13.26 -6.44
CA PHE A 199 18.18 13.47 -6.15
C PHE A 199 18.45 14.96 -5.88
#